data_AF-A0A0E9MLG2-F1
#
_entry.id   AF-A0A0E9MLG2-F1
#
_cell.length_a   1.000
_cell.length_b   1.000
_cell.length_c   1.000
_cell.angle_alpha   90.00
_cell.angle_beta   90.00
_cell.angle_gamma   90.00
#
_symmetry.space_group_name_H-M   'P 1'
#
loop_
_entity.id
_entity.type
_entity.pdbx_description
1 polymer ?
#
loop_
_entity_poly.entity_id
_entity_poly.type
_entity_poly.pdbx_seq_one_letter_code
_entity_poly.pdbx_strand_id
1 'polypeptide(L)'
;MIRDTSREAYKGVIPLLNDRQAEVFASLEGARPMTNAEIALKLGWTINRVTPRVLELRTAGVVKDFGKRACSVTGRKAYIWAAAEHVVKEKLEPTVEYVEIDGVMHARVARPL
;
A
#
# COMPACT_ATOMS: atom_id res chain seq x y z
N MET A 1 -13.86 -18.36 -3.43
CA MET A 1 -14.02 -17.86 -2.04
C MET A 1 -12.69 -17.29 -1.58
N ILE A 2 -12.37 -16.04 -1.93
CA ILE A 2 -11.13 -15.33 -1.54
C ILE A 2 -11.56 -13.92 -1.14
N ARG A 3 -12.23 -13.75 -0.01
CA ARG A 3 -12.70 -12.47 0.52
C ARG A 3 -13.19 -12.78 1.90
N ASP A 4 -12.32 -12.61 2.91
CA ASP A 4 -12.67 -12.24 4.30
C ASP A 4 -11.45 -12.32 5.22
N THR A 5 -10.48 -13.22 4.94
CA THR A 5 -9.28 -13.39 5.78
C THR A 5 -8.40 -12.15 5.88
N SER A 6 -8.29 -11.32 4.83
CA SER A 6 -7.49 -10.09 4.89
C SER A 6 -8.15 -9.00 5.73
N ARG A 7 -9.48 -8.89 5.71
CA ARG A 7 -10.25 -7.88 6.46
C ARG A 7 -10.43 -8.28 7.93
N GLU A 8 -10.54 -9.57 8.22
CA GLU A 8 -10.61 -10.09 9.59
C GLU A 8 -9.25 -10.05 10.29
N ALA A 9 -8.16 -10.45 9.61
CA ALA A 9 -6.81 -10.27 10.14
C ALA A 9 -6.52 -8.79 10.43
N TYR A 10 -6.98 -7.89 9.55
CA TYR A 10 -6.86 -6.45 9.73
C TYR A 10 -7.53 -5.94 11.02
N LYS A 11 -8.81 -6.29 11.22
CA LYS A 11 -9.57 -5.86 12.40
C LYS A 11 -9.04 -6.45 13.72
N GLY A 12 -8.45 -7.64 13.68
CA GLY A 12 -7.83 -8.28 14.85
C GLY A 12 -6.44 -7.75 15.21
N VAL A 13 -5.68 -7.21 14.24
CA VAL A 13 -4.31 -6.74 14.45
C VAL A 13 -4.24 -5.28 14.90
N ILE A 14 -5.15 -4.41 14.44
CA ILE A 14 -5.17 -2.99 14.85
C ILE A 14 -5.13 -2.80 16.39
N PRO A 15 -5.92 -3.53 17.20
CA PRO A 15 -5.90 -3.39 18.66
C PRO A 15 -4.57 -3.81 19.32
N LEU A 16 -3.69 -4.51 18.58
CA LEU A 16 -2.42 -5.03 19.06
C LEU A 16 -1.22 -4.16 18.62
N LEU A 17 -1.46 -3.16 17.78
CA LEU A 17 -0.41 -2.24 17.35
C LEU A 17 -0.05 -1.30 18.50
N ASN A 18 1.25 -1.16 18.78
CA ASN A 18 1.70 -0.07 19.63
C ASN A 18 1.59 1.28 18.91
N ASP A 19 1.61 2.37 19.67
CA ASP A 19 1.42 3.75 19.16
C ASP A 19 2.28 4.04 17.93
N ARG A 20 3.54 3.59 17.94
CA ARG A 20 4.48 3.85 16.83
C ARG A 20 4.15 3.04 15.58
N GLN A 21 3.70 1.80 15.75
CA GLN A 21 3.21 0.98 14.63
C GLN A 21 1.94 1.58 14.04
N ALA A 22 1.04 2.05 14.91
CA ALA A 22 -0.21 2.70 14.49
C ALA A 22 0.07 3.99 13.69
N GLU A 23 1.01 4.83 14.11
CA GLU A 23 1.40 6.03 13.34
C GLU A 23 1.97 5.69 11.95
N VAL A 24 2.84 4.68 11.87
CA VAL A 24 3.38 4.21 10.58
C VAL A 24 2.27 3.64 9.70
N PHE A 25 1.36 2.85 10.27
CA PHE A 25 0.23 2.29 9.54
C PHE A 25 -0.72 3.39 9.04
N ALA A 26 -1.12 4.33 9.89
CA ALA A 26 -1.97 5.47 9.55
C ALA A 26 -1.35 6.36 8.46
N SER A 27 -0.01 6.44 8.39
CA SER A 27 0.66 7.15 7.30
C SER A 27 0.39 6.53 5.92
N LEU A 28 0.12 5.22 5.87
CA LEU A 28 -0.11 4.39 4.67
C LEU A 28 -1.60 4.14 4.39
N GLU A 29 -2.48 4.24 5.39
CA GLU A 29 -3.93 4.08 5.24
C GLU A 29 -4.49 5.16 4.30
N GLY A 30 -5.20 4.75 3.24
CA GLY A 30 -5.74 5.66 2.22
C GLY A 30 -4.72 6.49 1.43
N ALA A 31 -3.41 6.31 1.66
CA ALA A 31 -2.34 7.03 0.99
C ALA A 31 -1.80 6.26 -0.21
N ARG A 32 -1.10 6.97 -1.10
CA ARG A 32 -0.28 6.31 -2.13
C ARG A 32 0.80 5.43 -1.48
N PRO A 33 1.25 4.35 -2.12
CA PRO A 33 2.35 3.54 -1.62
C PRO A 33 3.65 4.34 -1.42
N MET A 34 4.30 4.17 -0.28
CA MET A 34 5.47 4.98 0.14
C MET A 34 6.67 4.12 0.52
N THR A 35 7.87 4.68 0.34
CA THR A 35 9.11 4.09 0.84
C THR A 35 9.33 4.41 2.31
N ASN A 36 10.23 3.70 2.99
CA ASN A 36 10.58 4.00 4.39
C ASN A 36 11.06 5.44 4.59
N ALA A 37 11.78 6.01 3.62
CA ALA A 37 12.30 7.38 3.70
C ALA A 37 11.17 8.41 3.55
N GLU A 38 10.15 8.13 2.74
CA GLU A 38 8.98 9.00 2.59
C GLU A 38 8.08 8.95 3.82
N ILE A 39 7.88 7.76 4.38
CA ILE A 39 7.16 7.60 5.66
C ILE A 39 7.91 8.36 6.76
N ALA A 40 9.23 8.22 6.84
CA ALA A 40 10.07 8.92 7.80
C ALA A 40 9.93 10.44 7.68
N LEU A 41 9.97 10.97 6.45
CA LEU A 41 9.76 12.39 6.19
C LEU A 41 8.35 12.83 6.62
N LYS A 42 7.31 12.08 6.27
CA LYS A 42 5.91 12.38 6.60
C LYS A 42 5.66 12.43 8.11
N LEU A 43 6.31 11.54 8.88
CA LEU A 43 6.17 11.47 10.33
C LEU A 43 7.18 12.37 11.08
N GLY A 44 8.12 13.02 10.38
CA GLY A 44 9.23 13.75 11.01
C GLY A 44 10.16 12.84 11.82
N TRP A 45 10.30 11.57 11.42
CA TRP A 45 11.12 10.57 12.11
C TRP A 45 12.41 10.28 11.37
N THR A 46 13.38 9.69 12.07
CA THR A 46 14.53 9.05 11.42
C THR A 46 14.11 7.72 10.78
N ILE A 47 14.73 7.37 9.66
CA ILE A 47 14.43 6.13 8.93
C ILE A 47 14.62 4.87 9.79
N ASN A 48 15.54 4.92 10.77
CA ASN A 48 15.81 3.83 11.70
C ASN A 48 14.65 3.58 12.68
N ARG A 49 13.78 4.58 12.92
CA ARG A 49 12.54 4.40 13.67
C ARG A 49 11.45 3.75 12.84
N VAL A 50 11.40 4.03 11.54
CA VAL A 50 10.35 3.54 10.63
C VAL A 50 10.59 2.11 10.17
N THR A 51 11.82 1.80 9.75
CA THR A 51 12.18 0.51 9.14
C THR A 51 11.76 -0.72 9.96
N PRO A 52 12.02 -0.81 11.28
CA PRO A 52 11.56 -1.95 12.07
C PRO A 52 10.03 -2.00 12.19
N ARG A 53 9.33 -0.87 12.27
CA ARG A 53 7.86 -0.85 12.34
C ARG A 53 7.23 -1.35 11.05
N VAL A 54 7.78 -0.96 9.90
CA VAL A 54 7.33 -1.47 8.59
C VAL A 54 7.54 -2.99 8.51
N LEU A 55 8.66 -3.51 9.00
CA LEU A 55 8.91 -4.95 9.04
C LEU A 55 7.91 -5.70 9.94
N GLU A 56 7.63 -5.15 11.13
CA GLU A 56 6.63 -5.68 12.06
C GLU A 56 5.23 -5.71 11.42
N LEU A 57 4.79 -4.59 10.84
CA LEU A 57 3.50 -4.47 10.14
C LEU A 57 3.40 -5.39 8.92
N ARG A 58 4.51 -5.59 8.19
CA ARG A 58 4.59 -6.55 7.09
C ARG A 58 4.45 -7.99 7.58
N THR A 59 5.15 -8.33 8.65
CA THR A 59 5.08 -9.66 9.28
C THR A 59 3.67 -9.94 9.79
N ALA A 60 2.98 -8.93 10.32
CA ALA A 60 1.59 -9.01 10.75
C ALA A 60 0.57 -9.01 9.58
N GLY A 61 1.01 -8.81 8.33
CA GLY A 61 0.17 -8.86 7.13
C GLY A 61 -0.72 -7.64 6.87
N VAL A 62 -0.61 -6.59 7.70
CA VAL A 62 -1.39 -5.34 7.56
C VAL A 62 -0.78 -4.34 6.59
N VAL A 63 0.52 -4.48 6.29
CA VAL A 63 1.24 -3.75 5.24
C VAL A 63 1.80 -4.74 4.23
N LYS A 64 1.72 -4.41 2.94
CA LYS A 64 2.19 -5.28 1.85
C LYS A 64 3.21 -4.58 0.97
N ASP A 65 4.10 -5.39 0.41
CA ASP A 65 4.98 -4.97 -0.69
C ASP A 65 4.12 -4.57 -1.89
N PHE A 66 4.37 -3.37 -2.39
CA PHE A 66 3.70 -2.77 -3.53
C PHE A 66 4.65 -2.58 -4.74
N GLY A 67 5.83 -3.20 -4.68
CA GLY A 67 6.86 -3.14 -5.71
C GLY A 67 7.94 -2.12 -5.37
N LYS A 68 8.58 -1.58 -6.42
CA LYS A 68 9.73 -0.68 -6.29
C LYS A 68 9.58 0.53 -7.19
N ARG A 69 9.86 1.72 -6.66
CA ARG A 69 10.00 2.95 -7.46
C ARG A 69 11.12 3.84 -6.93
N ALA A 70 11.46 4.87 -7.70
CA ALA A 70 12.32 5.94 -7.21
C ALA A 70 11.64 6.62 -6.01
N CYS A 71 12.40 6.77 -4.92
CA CYS A 71 11.96 7.49 -3.73
C CYS A 71 12.02 8.99 -4.01
N SER A 72 10.94 9.71 -3.71
CA SER A 72 10.91 11.17 -3.89
C SER A 72 11.80 11.94 -2.90
N VAL A 73 12.25 11.28 -1.81
CA VAL A 73 13.16 11.88 -0.81
C VAL A 73 14.62 11.64 -1.17
N THR A 74 14.98 10.42 -1.60
CA THR A 74 16.39 10.03 -1.78
C THR A 74 16.81 9.91 -3.24
N GLY A 75 15.88 9.97 -4.19
CA GLY A 75 16.09 9.72 -5.62
C GLY A 75 16.40 8.27 -5.99
N ARG A 76 16.66 7.40 -5.01
CA ARG A 76 17.06 6.00 -5.24
C ARG A 76 15.86 5.08 -5.35
N LYS A 77 16.00 3.99 -6.11
CA LYS A 77 14.99 2.94 -6.22
C LYS A 77 14.86 2.20 -4.88
N ALA A 78 13.66 2.15 -4.32
CA ALA A 78 13.38 1.49 -3.05
C ALA A 78 12.03 0.78 -3.09
N TYR A 79 11.82 -0.16 -2.16
CA TYR A 79 10.52 -0.78 -1.95
C TYR A 79 9.49 0.25 -1.51
N ILE A 80 8.27 0.10 -2.01
CA ILE A 80 7.11 0.86 -1.59
C ILE A 80 6.12 -0.05 -0.90
N TRP A 81 5.49 0.49 0.13
CA TRP A 81 4.59 -0.22 1.01
C TRP A 81 3.21 0.39 0.92
N ALA A 82 2.18 -0.44 1.00
CA ALA A 82 0.79 -0.02 1.04
C ALA A 82 0.04 -0.75 2.16
N ALA A 83 -0.97 -0.10 2.73
CA ALA A 83 -1.91 -0.78 3.61
C ALA A 83 -2.57 -1.93 2.85
N ALA A 84 -2.76 -3.08 3.50
CA ALA A 84 -3.30 -4.27 2.85
C ALA A 84 -4.69 -4.04 2.23
N GLU A 85 -5.50 -3.14 2.80
CA GLU A 85 -6.77 -2.68 2.24
C GLU A 85 -6.64 -1.96 0.89
N HIS A 86 -5.58 -1.16 0.71
CA HIS A 86 -5.31 -0.44 -0.52
C HIS A 86 -4.94 -1.40 -1.65
N VAL A 87 -4.13 -2.42 -1.35
CA VAL A 87 -3.77 -3.47 -2.32
C VAL A 87 -4.99 -4.29 -2.77
N VAL A 88 -5.97 -4.48 -1.88
CA VAL A 88 -7.22 -5.14 -2.25
C VAL A 88 -8.04 -4.25 -3.17
N LYS A 89 -8.16 -2.94 -2.91
CA LYS A 89 -8.91 -2.02 -3.79
C LYS A 89 -8.33 -1.96 -5.20
N GLU A 90 -7.02 -1.81 -5.36
CA GLU A 90 -6.41 -1.75 -6.70
C GLU A 90 -6.52 -3.07 -7.47
N LYS A 91 -6.53 -4.22 -6.78
CA LYS A 91 -6.81 -5.51 -7.43
C LYS A 91 -8.29 -5.75 -7.73
N LEU A 92 -9.19 -4.97 -7.13
CA LEU A 92 -10.64 -5.11 -7.28
C LEU A 92 -11.25 -4.07 -8.21
N GLU A 93 -10.61 -2.90 -8.37
CA GLU A 93 -10.98 -1.92 -9.37
C GLU A 93 -10.48 -2.43 -10.73
N PRO A 94 -11.38 -2.79 -11.66
CA PRO A 94 -10.94 -3.17 -12.99
C PRO A 94 -10.22 -1.98 -13.63
N THR A 95 -8.99 -2.19 -14.11
CA THR A 95 -8.34 -1.23 -14.98
C THR A 95 -9.20 -1.10 -16.23
N VAL A 96 -9.84 0.04 -16.42
CA VAL A 96 -10.64 0.32 -17.61
C VAL A 96 -9.74 0.97 -18.64
N GLU A 97 -9.45 0.25 -19.72
CA GLU A 97 -8.80 0.82 -20.89
C GLU A 97 -9.88 1.35 -21.84
N TYR A 98 -9.72 2.58 -22.31
CA TYR A 98 -10.58 3.12 -23.34
C TYR A 98 -9.96 2.84 -24.71
N VAL A 99 -10.69 2.13 -25.56
CA VAL A 99 -10.29 1.83 -26.92
C VAL A 99 -11.22 2.56 -27.87
N GLU A 100 -10.65 3.33 -28.79
CA GLU A 100 -11.40 3.97 -29.87
C GLU A 100 -11.66 2.95 -30.98
N ILE A 101 -12.93 2.78 -31.35
CA ILE A 101 -13.37 1.90 -32.44
C ILE A 101 -14.38 2.69 -33.26
N ASP A 102 -14.10 2.89 -34.56
CA ASP A 102 -14.95 3.64 -35.50
C ASP A 102 -15.39 5.03 -34.98
N GLY A 103 -14.47 5.74 -34.31
CA GLY A 103 -14.72 7.09 -33.76
C GLY A 103 -15.52 7.12 -32.46
N VAL A 104 -15.76 5.96 -31.83
CA VAL A 104 -16.50 5.85 -30.56
C VAL A 104 -15.59 5.25 -29.47
N MET A 105 -15.52 5.94 -28.32
CA MET A 105 -14.75 5.50 -27.15
C MET A 105 -15.45 4.34 -26.44
N HIS A 106 -14.83 3.17 -26.43
CA HIS A 106 -15.34 1.97 -25.74
C HIS A 106 -14.52 1.67 -24.49
N ALA A 107 -15.17 1.58 -23.33
CA ALA A 107 -14.56 1.11 -22.09
C ALA A 107 -14.38 -0.42 -22.13
N ARG A 108 -13.16 -0.91 -21.92
CA ARG A 108 -12.84 -2.34 -21.79
C ARG A 108 -12.19 -2.60 -20.44
N VAL A 109 -12.65 -3.64 -19.75
CA VAL A 109 -12.01 -4.11 -18.52
C VAL A 109 -10.78 -4.91 -18.88
N ALA A 110 -9.59 -4.41 -18.54
CA ALA A 110 -8.35 -5.18 -18.61
C ALA A 110 -8.40 -6.23 -17.49
N ARG A 111 -8.37 -7.51 -17.86
CA ARG A 111 -8.15 -8.58 -16.88
C ARG A 111 -6.68 -8.51 -16.42
N PRO A 112 -6.39 -8.51 -15.11
CA PRO A 112 -5.02 -8.72 -14.67
C PRO A 112 -4.58 -10.14 -15.06
N LEU A 113 -3.36 -10.27 -15.60
CA LEU A 113 -2.69 -11.55 -15.87
C LEU A 113 -2.37 -12.30 -14.57
#